data_AF-A0A920BDM3-F1
#
_entry.id   AF-A0A920BDM3-F1
#
_cell.length_a   1.000
_cell.length_b   1.000
_cell.length_c   1.000
_cell.angle_alpha   90.00
_cell.angle_beta   90.00
_cell.angle_gamma   90.00
#
_symmetry.space_group_name_H-M   'P 1'
#
loop_
_entity.id
_entity.type
_entity.pdbx_description
1 polymer ?
#
loop_
_entity_poly.entity_id
_entity_poly.type
_entity_poly.pdbx_seq_one_letter_code
_entity_poly.pdbx_strand_id
1 'polypeptide(L)'
;MYYRESGDFKTSYQADNQFISVYQDKILVSIIIFLFWLVLPLSVSEFTFQAILIPFVIYSTAALGLNILTGYAGQISLGTGAFMGVGAYSCYKLITYFPEVNILIIVLLSGLFSSIIGVLFGLPSLKIKGFYLAIATLAAQFFLIWIFEKVAWLYNYNNSGAIEVPTSTSFNFVVTGPSASSIKILYRPHYLFFDDINYYQFN
;
A
#
# COMPACT_ATOMS: atom_id res chain seq x y z
N MET A 1 -29.38 -12.58 12.01
CA MET A 1 -29.55 -14.04 12.10
C MET A 1 -30.87 -14.41 11.43
N TYR A 2 -30.90 -14.35 10.09
CA TYR A 2 -32.13 -14.52 9.28
C TYR A 2 -32.26 -15.93 8.66
N TYR A 3 -31.26 -16.81 8.82
CA TYR A 3 -31.25 -18.15 8.25
C TYR A 3 -30.94 -19.21 9.32
N ARG A 4 -31.52 -20.41 9.18
CA ARG A 4 -31.29 -21.57 10.07
C ARG A 4 -30.15 -22.41 9.50
N GLU A 5 -29.06 -22.55 10.24
CA GLU A 5 -27.84 -23.34 9.96
C GLU A 5 -28.06 -24.87 9.89
N SER A 6 -29.31 -25.33 9.80
CA SER A 6 -29.63 -26.75 9.92
C SER A 6 -29.19 -27.52 8.67
N GLY A 7 -28.02 -28.19 8.73
CA GLY A 7 -27.56 -29.12 7.69
C GLY A 7 -26.17 -28.84 7.10
N ASP A 8 -25.47 -27.79 7.54
CA ASP A 8 -24.10 -27.51 7.10
C ASP A 8 -23.08 -28.31 7.93
N PHE A 9 -22.94 -29.60 7.62
CA PHE A 9 -21.99 -30.49 8.30
C PHE A 9 -20.60 -30.36 7.70
N LYS A 10 -19.68 -29.79 8.46
CA LYS A 10 -18.27 -29.70 8.07
C LYS A 10 -17.61 -31.07 8.20
N THR A 11 -17.24 -31.68 7.08
CA THR A 11 -16.63 -33.01 7.02
C THR A 11 -15.11 -33.00 7.12
N SER A 12 -14.47 -31.83 7.11
CA SER A 12 -13.02 -31.65 7.16
C SER A 12 -12.63 -30.50 8.09
N TYR A 13 -11.52 -30.67 8.82
CA TYR A 13 -10.92 -29.63 9.67
C TYR A 13 -10.61 -28.33 8.90
N GLN A 14 -10.29 -28.43 7.59
CA GLN A 14 -10.07 -27.25 6.75
C GLN A 14 -11.36 -26.47 6.48
N ALA A 15 -12.51 -27.15 6.42
CA ALA A 15 -13.80 -26.49 6.31
C ALA A 15 -14.17 -25.80 7.63
N ASP A 16 -13.63 -26.27 8.77
CA ASP A 16 -13.91 -25.68 10.07
C ASP A 16 -13.23 -24.35 10.31
N ASN A 17 -12.01 -24.18 9.79
CA ASN A 17 -11.24 -22.93 9.85
C ASN A 17 -11.75 -21.81 8.93
N GLN A 18 -12.90 -21.95 8.25
CA GLN A 18 -13.44 -20.90 7.39
C GLN A 18 -13.99 -19.72 8.22
N PHE A 19 -13.54 -18.50 7.91
CA PHE A 19 -14.00 -17.27 8.57
C PHE A 19 -15.49 -16.98 8.33
N ILE A 20 -16.02 -17.36 7.15
CA ILE A 20 -17.44 -17.29 6.82
C ILE A 20 -17.81 -18.68 6.28
N SER A 21 -18.69 -19.40 6.97
CA SER A 21 -19.12 -20.75 6.56
C SER A 21 -20.18 -20.69 5.45
N VAL A 22 -21.16 -19.80 5.61
CA VAL A 22 -22.36 -19.76 4.78
C VAL A 22 -22.09 -19.12 3.41
N TYR A 23 -22.44 -19.82 2.33
CA TYR A 23 -22.28 -19.33 0.96
C TYR A 23 -23.07 -18.03 0.69
N GLN A 24 -24.26 -17.91 1.27
CA GLN A 24 -25.09 -16.70 1.17
C GLN A 24 -24.45 -15.50 1.87
N ASP A 25 -23.82 -15.70 3.02
CA ASP A 25 -23.09 -14.64 3.72
C ASP A 25 -21.84 -14.23 2.95
N LYS A 26 -21.14 -15.16 2.27
CA LYS A 26 -20.03 -14.83 1.37
C LYS A 26 -20.48 -13.91 0.23
N ILE A 27 -21.62 -14.21 -0.40
CA ILE A 27 -22.20 -13.37 -1.46
C ILE A 27 -22.59 -12.00 -0.91
N LEU A 28 -23.29 -11.96 0.23
CA LEU A 28 -23.75 -10.71 0.84
C LEU A 28 -22.55 -9.82 1.20
N VAL A 29 -21.53 -10.37 1.86
CA VAL A 29 -20.31 -9.63 2.19
C VAL A 29 -19.58 -9.16 0.94
N SER A 30 -19.49 -9.99 -0.10
CA SER A 30 -18.87 -9.59 -1.37
C SER A 30 -19.64 -8.45 -2.05
N ILE A 31 -20.98 -8.46 -2.02
CA ILE A 31 -21.83 -7.39 -2.55
C ILE A 31 -21.62 -6.10 -1.75
N ILE A 32 -21.57 -6.19 -0.41
CA ILE A 32 -21.32 -5.02 0.45
C ILE A 32 -19.95 -4.42 0.14
N ILE A 33 -18.90 -5.24 0.04
CA ILE A 33 -17.54 -4.76 -0.28
C ILE A 33 -17.51 -4.10 -1.66
N PHE A 34 -18.14 -4.71 -2.66
CA PHE A 34 -18.20 -4.17 -4.02
C PHE A 34 -18.96 -2.84 -4.08
N LEU A 35 -20.11 -2.76 -3.40
CA LEU A 35 -20.91 -1.54 -3.32
C LEU A 35 -20.15 -0.42 -2.59
N PHE A 36 -19.44 -0.77 -1.51
CA PHE A 36 -18.58 0.17 -0.80
C PHE A 36 -17.44 0.68 -1.68
N TRP A 37 -16.79 -0.20 -2.43
CA TRP A 37 -15.73 0.16 -3.39
C TRP A 37 -16.21 1.09 -4.50
N LEU A 38 -17.47 0.96 -4.94
CA LEU A 38 -18.06 1.80 -5.99
C LEU A 38 -18.57 3.15 -5.46
N VAL A 39 -19.21 3.17 -4.28
CA VAL A 39 -19.84 4.37 -3.70
C VAL A 39 -18.82 5.32 -3.07
N LEU A 40 -17.77 4.78 -2.42
CA LEU A 40 -16.74 5.58 -1.76
C LEU A 40 -16.04 6.60 -2.69
N PRO A 41 -15.48 6.23 -3.84
CA PRO A 41 -14.74 7.17 -4.68
C PRO A 41 -15.64 8.26 -5.29
N LEU A 42 -16.96 8.02 -5.38
CA LEU A 42 -17.92 8.97 -5.95
C LEU A 42 -18.49 9.95 -4.92
N SER A 43 -18.51 9.55 -3.64
CA SER A 43 -19.17 10.31 -2.57
C SER A 43 -18.22 11.17 -1.73
N VAL A 44 -16.91 10.92 -1.85
CA VAL A 44 -15.89 11.50 -0.97
C VAL A 44 -15.16 12.65 -1.67
N SER A 45 -14.94 13.75 -0.95
CA SER A 45 -14.17 14.90 -1.45
C SER A 45 -12.68 14.56 -1.64
N GLU A 46 -12.02 15.25 -2.56
CA GLU A 46 -10.57 15.08 -2.85
C GLU A 46 -9.70 15.19 -1.58
N PHE A 47 -10.03 16.14 -0.69
CA PHE A 47 -9.34 16.30 0.58
C PHE A 47 -9.45 15.06 1.48
N THR A 48 -10.66 14.54 1.66
CA THR A 48 -10.90 13.34 2.48
C THR A 48 -10.24 12.11 1.85
N PHE A 49 -10.19 12.05 0.52
CA PHE A 49 -9.48 10.98 -0.19
C PHE A 49 -7.98 11.00 0.11
N GLN A 50 -7.32 12.15 -0.03
CA GLN A 50 -5.88 12.29 0.20
C GLN A 50 -5.49 12.22 1.68
N ALA A 51 -6.25 12.86 2.57
CA ALA A 51 -5.92 12.97 3.98
C ALA A 51 -6.31 11.75 4.81
N ILE A 52 -7.37 11.02 4.40
CA ILE A 52 -7.94 9.94 5.21
C ILE A 52 -7.88 8.61 4.47
N LEU A 53 -8.42 8.54 3.24
CA LEU A 53 -8.60 7.25 2.57
C LEU A 53 -7.27 6.61 2.16
N ILE A 54 -6.34 7.38 1.58
CA ILE A 54 -5.02 6.88 1.20
C ILE A 54 -4.23 6.38 2.44
N PRO A 55 -4.04 7.18 3.51
CA PRO A 55 -3.36 6.70 4.72
C PRO A 55 -4.07 5.52 5.37
N PHE A 56 -5.41 5.49 5.34
CA PHE A 56 -6.18 4.38 5.89
C PHE A 56 -5.85 3.06 5.20
N VAL A 57 -5.78 3.02 3.87
CA VAL A 57 -5.42 1.81 3.12
C VAL A 57 -3.97 1.39 3.38
N ILE A 58 -3.05 2.36 3.45
CA ILE A 58 -1.62 2.11 3.75
C ILE A 58 -1.47 1.51 5.15
N TYR A 59 -2.04 2.15 6.17
CA TYR A 59 -1.95 1.68 7.55
C TYR A 59 -2.73 0.38 7.78
N SER A 60 -3.84 0.16 7.07
CA SER A 60 -4.56 -1.13 7.13
C SER A 60 -3.70 -2.27 6.61
N THR A 61 -2.99 -2.06 5.51
CA THR A 61 -2.05 -3.07 4.96
C THR A 61 -0.88 -3.30 5.92
N ALA A 62 -0.32 -2.24 6.50
CA ALA A 62 0.73 -2.35 7.51
C ALA A 62 0.26 -3.09 8.78
N ALA A 63 -0.98 -2.82 9.23
CA ALA A 63 -1.58 -3.48 10.38
C ALA A 63 -1.86 -4.96 10.12
N LEU A 64 -2.27 -5.34 8.91
CA LEU A 64 -2.41 -6.75 8.52
C LEU A 64 -1.06 -7.48 8.55
N GLY A 65 -0.01 -6.88 8.00
CA GLY A 65 1.35 -7.43 8.07
C GLY A 65 1.83 -7.58 9.53
N LEU A 66 1.56 -6.58 10.36
CA LEU A 66 1.86 -6.63 11.79
C LEU A 66 1.06 -7.72 12.51
N ASN A 67 -0.22 -7.90 12.19
CA ASN A 67 -1.09 -8.93 12.78
C ASN A 67 -0.59 -10.34 12.45
N ILE A 68 -0.04 -10.56 11.26
CA ILE A 68 0.60 -11.83 10.90
C ILE A 68 1.81 -12.10 11.83
N LEU A 69 2.65 -11.10 12.06
CA LEU A 69 3.82 -11.26 12.92
C LEU A 69 3.46 -11.42 14.41
N THR A 70 2.66 -10.50 14.94
CA THR A 70 2.37 -10.46 16.39
C THR A 70 1.27 -11.42 16.79
N GLY A 71 0.24 -11.57 15.95
CA GLY A 71 -0.92 -12.42 16.22
C GLY A 71 -0.64 -13.89 15.92
N TYR A 72 -0.19 -14.21 14.71
CA TYR A 72 0.01 -15.61 14.30
C TYR A 72 1.39 -16.17 14.68
N ALA A 73 2.47 -15.41 14.45
CA ALA A 73 3.83 -15.88 14.78
C ALA A 73 4.24 -15.60 16.24
N GLY A 74 3.49 -14.77 16.98
CA GLY A 74 3.79 -14.41 18.37
C GLY A 74 5.06 -13.56 18.52
N GLN A 75 5.49 -12.87 17.47
CA GLN A 75 6.72 -12.07 17.44
C GLN A 75 6.41 -10.57 17.56
N ILE A 76 7.09 -9.90 18.50
CA ILE A 76 6.98 -8.44 18.64
C ILE A 76 7.81 -7.78 17.54
N SER A 77 7.18 -6.90 16.76
CA SER A 77 7.84 -6.10 15.72
C SER A 77 7.57 -4.62 15.91
N LEU A 78 8.64 -3.83 15.93
CA LEU A 78 8.63 -2.36 16.00
C LEU A 78 9.23 -1.73 14.74
N GLY A 79 9.44 -2.51 13.67
CA GLY A 79 10.15 -2.08 12.47
C GLY A 79 9.27 -1.75 11.26
N THR A 80 7.94 -1.88 11.37
CA THR A 80 7.02 -1.86 10.22
C THR A 80 7.09 -0.57 9.41
N GLY A 81 7.28 0.58 10.06
CA GLY A 81 7.36 1.87 9.39
C GLY A 81 8.58 1.99 8.47
N ALA A 82 9.70 1.41 8.86
CA ALA A 82 10.91 1.45 8.03
C ALA A 82 10.79 0.58 6.77
N PHE A 83 10.21 -0.62 6.87
CA PHE A 83 9.97 -1.47 5.70
C PHE A 83 8.93 -0.89 4.75
N MET A 84 7.93 -0.17 5.28
CA MET A 84 7.02 0.65 4.48
C MET A 84 7.78 1.74 3.72
N GLY A 85 8.71 2.43 4.39
CA GLY A 85 9.62 3.39 3.77
C GLY A 85 10.47 2.79 2.66
N VAL A 86 11.05 1.60 2.85
CA VAL A 86 11.82 0.89 1.81
C VAL A 86 11.00 0.72 0.53
N GLY A 87 9.72 0.32 0.67
CA GLY A 87 8.82 0.18 -0.47
C GLY A 87 8.57 1.52 -1.17
N ALA A 88 8.32 2.59 -0.41
CA ALA A 88 8.10 3.93 -0.94
C ALA A 88 9.31 4.47 -1.72
N TYR A 89 10.52 4.39 -1.14
CA TYR A 89 11.76 4.81 -1.80
C TYR A 89 12.09 3.96 -3.02
N SER A 90 11.83 2.64 -2.97
CA SER A 90 12.01 1.75 -4.12
C SER A 90 11.05 2.10 -5.25
N CYS A 91 9.78 2.36 -4.93
CA CYS A 91 8.76 2.80 -5.89
C CYS A 91 9.17 4.12 -6.56
N TYR A 92 9.58 5.11 -5.75
CA TYR A 92 10.07 6.39 -6.25
C TYR A 92 11.21 6.24 -7.26
N LYS A 93 12.20 5.42 -6.93
CA LYS A 93 13.34 5.17 -7.81
C LYS A 93 12.95 4.46 -9.09
N LEU A 94 12.10 3.44 -9.01
CA LEU A 94 11.63 2.73 -10.19
C LEU A 94 10.84 3.66 -11.13
N ILE A 95 9.99 4.53 -10.59
CA ILE A 95 9.27 5.55 -11.38
C ILE A 95 10.26 6.52 -12.04
N THR A 96 11.30 6.96 -11.32
CA THR A 96 12.30 7.90 -11.85
C THR A 96 13.12 7.29 -12.99
N TYR A 97 13.50 6.01 -12.88
CA TYR A 97 14.30 5.34 -13.90
C TYR A 97 13.47 4.84 -15.09
N PHE A 98 12.23 4.40 -14.84
CA PHE A 98 11.37 3.79 -15.84
C PHE A 98 10.00 4.50 -15.89
N PRO A 99 9.95 5.76 -16.35
CA PRO A 99 8.71 6.55 -16.35
C PRO A 99 7.63 5.99 -17.30
N GLU A 100 8.01 5.18 -18.28
CA GLU A 100 7.12 4.59 -19.28
C GLU A 100 6.41 3.30 -18.80
N VAL A 101 6.87 2.71 -17.69
CA VAL A 101 6.33 1.45 -17.18
C VAL A 101 5.05 1.70 -16.38
N ASN A 102 4.08 0.79 -16.51
CA ASN A 102 2.82 0.89 -15.78
C ASN A 102 3.04 0.94 -14.26
N ILE A 103 2.40 1.91 -13.60
CA ILE A 103 2.52 2.13 -12.16
C ILE A 103 2.19 0.89 -11.32
N LEU A 104 1.25 0.04 -11.75
CA LEU A 104 0.89 -1.19 -11.04
C LEU A 104 2.07 -2.17 -11.01
N ILE A 105 2.80 -2.27 -12.11
CA ILE A 105 4.00 -3.12 -12.19
C ILE A 105 5.08 -2.56 -11.28
N ILE A 106 5.26 -1.24 -11.28
CA ILE A 106 6.25 -0.58 -10.42
C ILE A 106 5.92 -0.78 -8.93
N VAL A 107 4.65 -0.64 -8.54
CA VAL A 107 4.20 -0.87 -7.16
C VAL A 107 4.46 -2.31 -6.74
N LEU A 108 4.12 -3.30 -7.59
CA LEU A 108 4.40 -4.70 -7.31
C LEU A 108 5.90 -5.00 -7.19
N LEU A 109 6.72 -4.47 -8.10
CA LEU A 109 8.18 -4.61 -8.04
C LEU A 109 8.74 -3.95 -6.77
N SER A 110 8.26 -2.77 -6.39
CA SER A 110 8.69 -2.09 -5.16
C SER A 110 8.33 -2.89 -3.90
N GLY A 111 7.18 -3.58 -3.90
CA GLY A 111 6.79 -4.51 -2.85
C GLY A 111 7.74 -5.71 -2.77
N LEU A 112 8.17 -6.25 -3.90
CA LEU A 112 9.20 -7.32 -3.94
C LEU A 112 10.54 -6.83 -3.39
N PHE A 113 10.98 -5.62 -3.72
CA PHE A 113 12.19 -5.03 -3.14
C PHE A 113 12.08 -4.89 -1.61
N SER A 114 10.95 -4.40 -1.11
CA SER A 114 10.70 -4.32 0.33
C SER A 114 10.71 -5.71 0.98
N SER A 115 10.14 -6.72 0.32
CA SER A 115 10.17 -8.12 0.79
C SER A 115 11.59 -8.68 0.87
N ILE A 116 12.43 -8.46 -0.15
CA ILE A 116 13.84 -8.90 -0.16
C ILE A 116 14.61 -8.29 1.01
N ILE A 117 14.44 -6.98 1.23
CA ILE A 117 15.11 -6.27 2.33
C ILE A 117 14.54 -6.76 3.68
N GLY A 118 13.23 -6.99 3.77
CA GLY A 118 12.58 -7.60 4.91
C GLY A 118 13.13 -8.98 5.25
N VAL A 119 13.38 -9.83 4.25
CA VAL A 119 14.01 -11.16 4.44
C VAL A 119 15.45 -11.01 4.91
N LEU A 120 16.22 -10.08 4.34
CA LEU A 120 17.61 -9.82 4.68
C LEU A 120 17.76 -9.42 6.17
N PHE A 121 16.90 -8.53 6.67
CA PHE A 121 16.88 -8.13 8.08
C PHE A 121 16.12 -9.12 8.99
N GLY A 122 15.11 -9.81 8.45
CA GLY A 122 14.25 -10.73 9.17
C GLY A 122 14.95 -12.04 9.52
N LEU A 123 15.63 -12.68 8.57
CA LEU A 123 16.34 -13.95 8.77
C LEU A 123 17.34 -13.94 9.95
N PRO A 124 18.23 -12.94 10.10
CA PRO A 124 19.11 -12.89 11.26
C PRO A 124 18.34 -12.60 12.56
N SER A 125 17.25 -11.80 12.50
CA SER A 125 16.46 -11.47 13.68
C SER A 125 15.75 -12.70 14.28
N LEU A 126 15.32 -13.66 13.46
CA LEU A 126 14.67 -14.90 13.91
C LEU A 126 15.56 -15.77 14.82
N LYS A 127 16.88 -15.54 14.85
CA LYS A 127 17.83 -16.30 15.68
C LYS A 127 17.80 -15.90 17.17
N ILE A 128 17.19 -14.77 17.51
CA ILE A 128 17.10 -14.23 18.89
C ILE A 128 15.64 -14.23 19.37
N LYS A 129 15.41 -14.49 20.66
CA LYS A 129 14.06 -14.73 21.21
C LYS A 129 13.47 -13.51 21.92
N GLY A 130 12.15 -13.36 21.81
CA GLY A 130 11.34 -12.48 22.65
C GLY A 130 11.70 -11.00 22.52
N PHE A 131 12.03 -10.35 23.65
CA PHE A 131 12.33 -8.92 23.69
C PHE A 131 13.55 -8.50 22.86
N TYR A 132 14.54 -9.38 22.71
CA TYR A 132 15.72 -9.08 21.90
C TYR A 132 15.37 -8.95 20.41
N LEU A 133 14.37 -9.70 19.94
CA LEU A 133 13.84 -9.57 18.57
C LEU A 133 13.24 -8.16 18.37
N ALA A 134 12.46 -7.67 19.33
CA ALA A 134 11.84 -6.35 19.26
C ALA A 134 12.90 -5.24 19.13
N ILE A 135 13.97 -5.32 19.94
CA ILE A 135 15.10 -4.37 19.88
C ILE A 135 15.79 -4.43 18.53
N ALA A 136 15.98 -5.62 17.95
CA ALA A 136 16.57 -5.76 16.61
C ALA A 136 15.70 -5.11 15.52
N THR A 137 14.37 -5.26 15.59
CA THR A 137 13.47 -4.59 14.63
C THR A 137 13.45 -3.07 14.79
N LEU A 138 13.57 -2.58 16.02
CA LEU A 138 13.69 -1.15 16.33
C LEU A 138 15.02 -0.59 15.80
N ALA A 139 16.12 -1.31 15.98
CA ALA A 139 17.42 -0.94 15.44
C ALA A 139 17.41 -0.91 13.90
N ALA A 140 16.81 -1.92 13.27
CA ALA A 140 16.61 -1.95 11.82
C ALA A 140 15.81 -0.72 11.33
N GLN A 141 14.78 -0.32 12.09
CA GLN A 141 13.99 0.85 11.75
C GLN A 141 14.80 2.15 11.77
N PHE A 142 15.53 2.42 12.84
CA PHE A 142 16.39 3.61 12.90
C PHE A 142 17.49 3.59 11.84
N PHE A 143 18.07 2.43 11.57
CA PHE A 143 19.11 2.28 10.55
C PHE A 143 18.58 2.59 9.14
N LEU A 144 17.41 2.06 8.78
CA LEU A 144 16.80 2.31 7.48
C LEU A 144 16.37 3.77 7.31
N ILE A 145 15.78 4.38 8.34
CA ILE A 145 15.44 5.82 8.33
C ILE A 145 16.71 6.66 8.16
N TRP A 146 17.78 6.33 8.89
CA TRP A 146 19.07 6.99 8.73
C TRP A 146 19.63 6.88 7.30
N ILE A 147 19.49 5.71 6.66
CA ILE A 147 19.88 5.55 5.24
C ILE A 147 19.06 6.48 4.34
N PHE A 148 17.75 6.54 4.54
CA PHE A 148 16.85 7.35 3.72
C PHE A 148 17.21 8.84 3.75
N GLU A 149 17.59 9.34 4.93
CA GLU A 149 17.98 10.74 5.11
C GLU A 149 19.43 11.02 4.69
N LYS A 150 20.34 10.06 4.87
CA LYS A 150 21.78 10.31 4.67
C LYS A 150 22.25 10.05 3.24
N VAL A 151 21.61 9.12 2.53
CA VAL A 151 22.02 8.73 1.17
C VAL A 151 21.35 9.63 0.15
N ALA A 152 22.07 10.67 -0.29
CA ALA A 152 21.56 11.67 -1.23
C ALA A 152 21.06 11.11 -2.57
N TRP A 153 21.59 9.95 -2.98
CA TRP A 153 21.08 9.25 -4.15
C TRP A 153 19.59 8.91 -4.00
N LEU A 154 19.08 8.54 -2.81
CA LEU A 154 17.69 8.08 -2.64
C LEU A 154 16.63 9.15 -2.91
N TYR A 155 16.93 10.41 -2.65
CA TYR A 155 16.03 11.55 -2.89
C TYR A 155 16.52 12.47 -4.02
N ASN A 156 17.35 11.96 -4.95
CA ASN A 156 17.86 12.69 -6.12
C ASN A 156 18.57 14.00 -5.77
N TYR A 157 19.33 14.04 -4.69
CA TYR A 157 20.09 15.21 -4.25
C TYR A 157 19.22 16.45 -3.98
N ASN A 158 17.92 16.27 -3.71
CA ASN A 158 17.03 17.35 -3.26
C ASN A 158 17.52 17.93 -1.92
N ASN A 159 17.77 19.23 -1.86
CA ASN A 159 18.21 19.94 -0.66
C ASN A 159 17.24 19.81 0.53
N SER A 160 15.94 19.60 0.26
CA SER A 160 14.92 19.42 1.30
C SER A 160 14.92 18.01 1.91
N GLY A 161 15.65 17.06 1.31
CA GLY A 161 15.57 15.63 1.69
C GLY A 161 14.22 14.97 1.38
N ALA A 162 13.30 15.71 0.73
CA ALA A 162 11.97 15.23 0.38
C ALA A 162 11.97 14.49 -0.96
N ILE A 163 11.15 13.44 -1.04
CA ILE A 163 10.87 12.74 -2.29
C ILE A 163 9.83 13.54 -3.07
N GLU A 164 10.19 13.99 -4.26
CA GLU A 164 9.28 14.63 -5.21
C GLU A 164 9.06 13.68 -6.38
N VAL A 165 7.89 13.03 -6.40
CA VAL A 165 7.57 12.06 -7.45
C VAL A 165 7.18 12.81 -8.73
N PRO A 166 7.87 12.56 -9.87
CA PRO A 166 7.51 13.19 -11.13
C PRO A 166 6.11 12.78 -11.58
N THR A 167 5.42 13.70 -12.26
CA THR A 167 4.10 13.43 -12.83
C THR A 167 4.20 12.32 -13.86
N SER A 168 3.64 11.14 -13.54
CA SER A 168 3.64 9.98 -14.42
C SER A 168 2.25 9.81 -15.03
N THR A 169 2.21 9.71 -16.36
CA THR A 169 0.98 9.48 -17.13
C THR A 169 0.85 8.01 -17.51
N SER A 170 -0.24 7.35 -17.12
CA SER A 170 -0.57 6.00 -17.58
C SER A 170 -1.76 6.09 -18.52
N PHE A 171 -1.62 5.57 -19.76
CA PHE A 171 -2.69 5.61 -20.78
C PHE A 171 -3.30 7.02 -21.00
N ASN A 172 -2.47 8.06 -21.13
CA ASN A 172 -2.90 9.48 -21.24
C ASN A 172 -3.63 10.07 -20.02
N PHE A 173 -3.69 9.37 -18.89
CA PHE A 173 -4.20 9.92 -17.63
C PHE A 173 -3.04 10.27 -16.69
N VAL A 174 -3.05 11.47 -16.11
CA VAL A 174 -2.11 11.86 -15.05
C VAL A 174 -2.46 11.06 -13.79
N VAL A 175 -1.61 10.09 -13.44
CA VAL A 175 -1.82 9.22 -12.27
C VAL A 175 -1.08 9.75 -11.04
N THR A 176 -0.07 10.59 -11.24
CA THR A 176 0.73 11.15 -10.14
C THR A 176 0.97 12.64 -10.39
N GLY A 177 0.92 13.43 -9.32
CA GLY A 177 1.22 14.88 -9.30
C GLY A 177 0.03 15.78 -8.96
N PRO A 178 0.23 17.11 -8.87
CA PRO A 178 -0.76 18.08 -8.37
C PRO A 178 -2.05 18.15 -9.20
N SER A 179 -1.99 17.72 -10.46
CA SER A 179 -3.12 17.72 -11.41
C SER A 179 -3.85 16.36 -11.47
N ALA A 180 -3.41 15.35 -10.71
CA ALA A 180 -4.07 14.05 -10.65
C ALA A 180 -5.35 14.14 -9.80
N SER A 181 -6.51 14.12 -10.46
CA SER A 181 -7.82 14.14 -9.78
C SER A 181 -8.26 12.73 -9.37
N SER A 182 -8.71 12.57 -8.12
CA SER A 182 -9.17 11.31 -7.53
C SER A 182 -10.25 10.59 -8.35
N ILE A 183 -11.07 11.34 -9.10
CA ILE A 183 -12.17 10.81 -9.91
C ILE A 183 -11.72 10.34 -11.31
N LYS A 184 -10.61 10.84 -11.83
CA LYS A 184 -10.15 10.55 -13.21
C LYS A 184 -9.44 9.19 -13.32
N ILE A 185 -8.88 8.66 -12.23
CA ILE A 185 -8.12 7.40 -12.21
C ILE A 185 -9.02 6.16 -12.38
N LEU A 186 -10.33 6.26 -12.09
CA LEU A 186 -11.24 5.09 -12.10
C LEU A 186 -12.35 5.12 -13.17
N TYR A 187 -12.85 6.29 -13.65
CA TYR A 187 -14.17 6.31 -14.32
C TYR A 187 -14.38 7.20 -15.56
N ARG A 188 -13.37 7.81 -16.20
CA ARG A 188 -13.63 8.76 -17.32
C ARG A 188 -12.99 8.37 -18.65
N PRO A 189 -13.67 7.60 -19.54
CA PRO A 189 -13.08 7.15 -20.81
C PRO A 189 -13.31 8.09 -22.01
N HIS A 190 -13.88 9.29 -21.85
CA HIS A 190 -14.08 10.18 -22.98
C HIS A 190 -14.14 11.64 -22.50
N TYR A 191 -13.68 12.58 -23.34
CA TYR A 191 -13.64 14.04 -23.11
C TYR A 191 -12.63 14.53 -22.05
N LEU A 192 -11.44 14.97 -22.50
CA LEU A 192 -11.04 16.39 -22.49
C LEU A 192 -9.62 16.53 -23.09
N PHE A 193 -9.59 16.67 -24.41
CA PHE A 193 -8.46 17.15 -25.23
C PHE A 193 -8.23 18.67 -25.07
N PHE A 194 -8.72 19.31 -23.99
CA PHE A 194 -8.88 20.77 -23.92
C PHE A 194 -8.25 21.48 -22.71
N ASP A 195 -7.64 20.77 -21.75
CA ASP A 195 -6.99 21.44 -20.60
C ASP A 195 -5.47 21.67 -20.78
N ASP A 196 -4.85 21.12 -21.84
CA ASP A 196 -3.40 21.21 -22.09
C ASP A 196 -2.92 22.55 -22.70
N ILE A 197 -3.81 23.53 -22.91
CA ILE A 197 -3.43 24.80 -23.59
C ILE A 197 -3.09 25.93 -22.60
N ASN A 198 -3.44 25.84 -21.31
CA ASN A 198 -3.31 27.00 -20.40
C ASN A 198 -2.15 26.98 -19.40
N TYR A 199 -1.30 25.93 -19.37
CA TYR A 199 -0.19 25.85 -18.40
C TYR A 199 1.19 26.25 -18.94
N TYR A 200 1.29 26.70 -20.21
CA TYR A 200 2.54 27.23 -20.79
C TYR A 200 2.59 28.77 -20.90
N GLN A 201 1.74 29.51 -20.18
CA GLN A 201 1.62 30.98 -20.36
C GLN A 201 1.87 31.84 -19.12
N PHE A 202 2.37 31.30 -18.00
CA PHE A 202 2.84 32.16 -16.91
C PHE A 202 4.18 31.67 -16.35
N ASN A 203 5.22 32.41 -16.75
CA ASN A 203 6.55 32.62 -16.18
C ASN A 203 6.91 31.86 -14.90
#